data_AF-A0A928NEY7-F1
#
_entry.id   AF-A0A928NEY7-F1
#
_cell.length_a   1.000
_cell.length_b   1.000
_cell.length_c   1.000
_cell.angle_alpha   90.00
_cell.angle_beta   90.00
_cell.angle_gamma   90.00
#
_symmetry.space_group_name_H-M   'P 1'
#
loop_
_entity.id
_entity.type
_entity.pdbx_description
1 polymer ?
#
loop_
_entity_poly.entity_id
_entity_poly.type
_entity_poly.pdbx_seq_one_letter_code
_entity_poly.pdbx_strand_id
1 'polypeptide(L)'
;MYGGILMKIAAYCRVSTGSENQLSSLENQKTFFEEYAKKNGYDLVEIYADKGISGKALKNRKAFSKMLSDSSKKVFDMLIVKDISRFARNTVDFLTGIRKLKSNGIDIRFLSCDMTVLGESEFALTMFAAIAQEESYNLSKRIIFGKDVSAKRGRTPSVIYGYDKDGTYSLSRNESELETVKEIFEMYTSKNMGIRKISSYLNEKHIPPKHGSKWHPKTVRRIISNPLYCGKLINNKTRTLDFMESTRKTLPKEENYIHQRPELAVISEDTFQMAMRILGSKTKKGDTNRNC
;
A
#
# COMPACT_ATOMS: atom_id res chain seq x y z
N MET A 1 9.02 -45.29 36.24
CA MET A 1 8.61 -44.53 35.04
C MET A 1 9.10 -43.11 35.21
N TYR A 2 10.21 -42.73 34.57
CA TYR A 2 10.61 -41.32 34.52
C TYR A 2 9.62 -40.60 33.61
N GLY A 3 8.75 -39.77 34.18
CA GLY A 3 7.93 -38.84 33.41
C GLY A 3 8.85 -37.83 32.73
N GLY A 4 9.22 -38.12 31.48
CA GLY A 4 10.00 -37.18 30.68
C GLY A 4 9.22 -35.89 30.52
N ILE A 5 9.86 -34.76 30.82
CA ILE A 5 9.29 -33.43 30.57
C ILE A 5 9.07 -33.33 29.07
N LEU A 6 7.81 -33.30 28.64
CA LEU A 6 7.45 -33.08 27.24
C LEU A 6 7.94 -31.70 26.83
N MET A 7 8.62 -31.61 25.69
CA MET A 7 9.08 -30.34 25.15
C MET A 7 7.88 -29.47 24.80
N LYS A 8 7.83 -28.26 25.36
CA LYS A 8 6.72 -27.33 25.11
C LYS A 8 6.93 -26.63 23.77
N ILE A 9 5.95 -26.74 22.89
CA ILE A 9 5.99 -26.10 21.59
C ILE A 9 4.88 -25.08 21.46
N ALA A 10 5.15 -24.00 20.74
CA ALA A 10 4.12 -23.12 20.22
C ALA A 10 4.13 -23.16 18.69
N ALA A 11 3.02 -22.82 18.05
CA ALA A 11 2.94 -22.67 16.60
C ALA A 11 2.67 -21.21 16.21
N TYR A 12 3.25 -20.76 15.09
CA TYR A 12 2.91 -19.46 14.50
C TYR A 12 2.38 -19.61 13.08
N CYS A 13 1.27 -18.92 12.79
CA CYS A 13 0.65 -18.96 11.47
C CYS A 13 0.00 -17.64 11.03
N ARG A 14 -0.25 -17.54 9.72
CA ARG A 14 -0.91 -16.40 9.07
C ARG A 14 -2.06 -16.88 8.21
N VAL A 15 -3.28 -16.48 8.57
CA VAL A 15 -4.51 -16.83 7.84
C VAL A 15 -4.80 -15.82 6.72
N SER A 16 -5.18 -16.27 5.53
CA SER A 16 -5.55 -15.36 4.42
C SER A 16 -6.92 -14.73 4.66
N THR A 17 -7.01 -13.39 4.57
CA THR A 17 -8.30 -12.68 4.62
C THR A 17 -8.91 -12.66 3.22
N GLY A 18 -9.73 -13.67 2.85
CA GLY A 18 -10.30 -13.73 1.50
C GLY A 18 -11.62 -14.47 1.29
N SER A 19 -12.18 -15.17 2.29
CA SER A 19 -13.45 -15.90 2.11
C SER A 19 -14.19 -16.12 3.43
N GLU A 20 -15.50 -16.41 3.36
CA GLU A 20 -16.39 -16.79 4.48
C GLU A 20 -15.86 -18.00 5.29
N ASN A 21 -14.89 -18.74 4.74
CA ASN A 21 -14.16 -19.84 5.36
C ASN A 21 -13.00 -19.43 6.30
N GLN A 22 -13.16 -18.36 7.11
CA GLN A 22 -12.14 -17.97 8.10
C GLN A 22 -12.01 -18.98 9.24
N LEU A 23 -13.14 -19.54 9.68
CA LEU A 23 -13.18 -20.51 10.78
C LEU A 23 -12.52 -21.83 10.37
N SER A 24 -12.86 -22.37 9.19
CA SER A 24 -12.27 -23.62 8.70
C SER A 24 -10.78 -23.52 8.42
N SER A 25 -10.27 -22.36 7.98
CA SER A 25 -8.83 -22.18 7.74
C SER A 25 -7.99 -22.17 9.02
N LEU A 26 -8.54 -21.66 10.14
CA LEU A 26 -7.86 -21.68 11.43
C LEU A 26 -8.00 -23.04 12.12
N GLU A 27 -9.20 -23.65 12.07
CA GLU A 27 -9.46 -24.99 12.60
C GLU A 27 -8.52 -26.02 11.95
N ASN A 28 -8.39 -26.01 10.61
CA ASN A 28 -7.48 -26.90 9.90
C ASN A 28 -6.01 -26.70 10.29
N GLN A 29 -5.60 -25.48 10.64
CA GLN A 29 -4.24 -25.21 11.10
C GLN A 29 -4.02 -25.70 12.53
N LYS A 30 -5.04 -25.56 13.38
CA LYS A 30 -5.01 -26.09 14.75
C LYS A 30 -4.90 -27.62 14.73
N THR A 31 -5.78 -28.30 13.99
CA THR A 31 -5.72 -29.76 13.83
C THR A 31 -4.36 -30.23 13.34
N PHE A 32 -3.79 -29.56 12.33
CA PHE A 32 -2.46 -29.89 11.82
C PHE A 32 -1.36 -29.80 12.88
N PHE A 33 -1.33 -28.73 13.69
CA PHE A 33 -0.29 -28.57 14.73
C PHE A 33 -0.51 -29.50 15.92
N GLU A 34 -1.76 -29.80 16.27
CA GLU A 34 -2.10 -30.79 17.31
C GLU A 34 -1.65 -32.20 16.90
N GLU A 35 -1.92 -32.61 15.65
CA GLU A 35 -1.44 -33.87 15.09
C GLU A 35 0.08 -33.94 15.04
N TYR A 36 0.73 -32.84 14.61
CA TYR A 36 2.18 -32.74 14.59
C TYR A 36 2.77 -32.87 16.00
N ALA A 37 2.21 -32.18 16.99
CA ALA A 37 2.66 -32.25 18.39
C ALA A 37 2.53 -33.67 18.93
N LYS A 38 1.35 -34.28 18.75
CA LYS A 38 1.06 -35.65 19.20
C LYS A 38 2.00 -36.68 18.55
N LYS A 39 2.24 -36.56 17.25
CA LYS A 39 3.12 -37.47 16.51
C LYS A 39 4.57 -37.42 17.00
N ASN A 40 5.04 -36.25 17.45
CA ASN A 40 6.42 -36.05 17.87
C ASN A 40 6.62 -36.06 19.39
N GLY A 41 5.57 -36.32 20.18
CA GLY A 41 5.65 -36.32 21.64
C GLY A 41 5.92 -34.92 22.23
N TYR A 42 5.34 -33.89 21.64
CA TYR A 42 5.44 -32.50 22.11
C TYR A 42 4.16 -32.05 22.83
N ASP A 43 4.31 -31.09 23.74
CA ASP A 43 3.20 -30.40 24.41
C ASP A 43 2.92 -29.07 23.68
N LEU A 44 1.82 -29.00 22.92
CA LEU A 44 1.43 -27.78 22.20
C LEU A 44 0.72 -26.81 23.14
N VAL A 45 1.43 -25.76 23.56
CA VAL A 45 0.94 -24.82 24.58
C VAL A 45 0.16 -23.63 24.03
N GLU A 46 0.41 -23.22 22.78
CA GLU A 46 -0.25 -22.06 22.17
C GLU A 46 -0.13 -22.06 20.63
N ILE A 47 -1.12 -21.49 19.96
CA ILE A 47 -1.10 -21.21 18.51
C ILE A 47 -1.31 -19.72 18.28
N TYR A 48 -0.25 -19.03 17.85
CA TYR A 48 -0.26 -17.61 17.53
C TYR A 48 -0.66 -17.38 16.07
N ALA A 49 -1.86 -16.84 15.84
CA ALA A 49 -2.38 -16.59 14.49
C ALA A 49 -2.59 -15.10 14.19
N ASP A 50 -1.94 -14.58 13.14
CA ASP A 50 -2.20 -13.23 12.62
C ASP A 50 -3.06 -13.26 11.34
N LYS A 51 -3.97 -12.29 11.21
CA LYS A 51 -4.75 -12.09 9.98
C LYS A 51 -3.85 -11.49 8.88
N GLY A 52 -3.66 -12.24 7.80
CA GLY A 52 -2.90 -11.86 6.62
C GLY A 52 -3.65 -10.84 5.77
N ILE A 53 -3.59 -9.57 6.14
CA ILE A 53 -4.12 -8.48 5.30
C ILE A 53 -3.22 -8.30 4.08
N SER A 54 -3.85 -8.22 2.91
CA SER A 54 -3.25 -7.84 1.63
C SER A 54 -2.42 -6.56 1.77
N GLY A 55 -1.09 -6.70 1.74
CA GLY A 55 -0.10 -5.71 1.34
C GLY A 55 -0.09 -4.28 1.93
N LYS A 56 -0.95 -3.87 2.88
CA LYS A 56 -1.10 -2.43 3.17
C LYS A 56 -1.36 -1.96 4.61
N ALA A 57 -1.29 -2.82 5.62
CA ALA A 57 -1.42 -2.35 7.00
C ALA A 57 -0.31 -2.90 7.89
N LEU A 58 0.64 -2.04 8.27
CA LEU A 58 1.71 -2.30 9.25
C LEU A 58 1.19 -2.64 10.67
N LYS A 59 -0.12 -2.47 10.95
CA LYS A 59 -0.65 -2.41 12.33
C LYS A 59 -1.24 -3.70 12.95
N ASN A 60 -1.28 -4.84 12.26
CA ASN A 60 -2.06 -6.00 12.73
C ASN A 60 -1.26 -7.30 12.99
N ARG A 61 -0.11 -7.24 13.70
CA ARG A 61 0.65 -8.42 14.13
C ARG A 61 0.59 -8.67 15.65
N LYS A 62 -0.60 -8.60 16.23
CA LYS A 62 -0.78 -8.74 17.68
C LYS A 62 -0.34 -10.13 18.17
N ALA A 63 -0.58 -11.19 17.40
CA ALA A 63 -0.21 -12.54 17.80
C ALA A 63 1.32 -12.75 17.74
N PHE A 64 1.99 -12.19 16.72
CA PHE A 64 3.45 -12.21 16.65
C PHE A 64 4.11 -11.45 17.80
N SER A 65 3.61 -10.26 18.15
CA SER A 65 4.11 -9.51 19.31
C SER A 65 3.88 -10.27 20.62
N LYS A 66 2.71 -10.90 20.80
CA LYS A 66 2.41 -11.75 21.96
C LYS A 66 3.38 -12.92 22.04
N MET A 67 3.61 -13.63 20.93
CA MET A 67 4.56 -14.73 20.82
C MET A 67 5.97 -14.32 21.26
N LEU A 68 6.47 -13.17 20.81
CA LEU A 68 7.78 -12.66 21.23
C LEU A 68 7.82 -12.33 22.73
N SER A 69 6.75 -11.77 23.29
CA SER A 69 6.63 -11.56 24.74
C SER A 69 6.66 -12.89 25.51
N ASP A 70 5.84 -13.85 25.09
CA ASP A 70 5.72 -15.16 25.76
C ASP A 70 7.00 -15.98 25.66
N SER A 71 7.76 -15.82 24.55
CA SER A 71 9.09 -16.40 24.41
C SER A 71 10.07 -15.89 25.46
N SER A 72 9.99 -14.60 25.84
CA SER A 72 10.84 -14.04 26.89
C SER A 72 10.49 -14.54 28.29
N LYS A 73 9.25 -15.04 28.45
CA LYS A 73 8.75 -15.65 29.69
C LYS A 73 8.91 -17.18 29.71
N LYS A 74 9.54 -17.77 28.68
CA LYS A 74 9.72 -19.23 28.54
C LYS A 74 8.42 -20.02 28.61
N VAL A 75 7.35 -19.49 28.00
CA VAL A 75 6.05 -20.19 27.93
C VAL A 75 6.15 -21.47 27.09
N PHE A 76 7.04 -21.49 26.10
CA PHE A 76 7.36 -22.61 25.22
C PHE A 76 8.87 -22.67 24.99
N ASP A 77 9.39 -23.82 24.56
CA ASP A 77 10.80 -24.09 24.30
C ASP A 77 11.15 -24.02 22.81
N MET A 78 10.17 -24.35 21.94
CA MET A 78 10.34 -24.35 20.49
C MET A 78 9.13 -23.77 19.76
N LEU A 79 9.39 -22.97 18.73
CA LEU A 79 8.38 -22.44 17.82
C LEU A 79 8.34 -23.26 16.53
N ILE A 80 7.18 -23.79 16.19
CA ILE A 80 6.91 -24.46 14.92
C ILE A 80 6.27 -23.47 13.95
N VAL A 81 6.82 -23.39 12.74
CA VAL A 81 6.30 -22.58 11.65
C VAL A 81 6.20 -23.41 10.38
N LYS A 82 5.06 -23.35 9.70
CA LYS A 82 4.85 -24.15 8.48
C LYS A 82 5.82 -23.76 7.35
N ASP A 83 6.00 -22.47 7.12
CA ASP A 83 6.82 -21.92 6.02
C ASP A 83 7.42 -20.56 6.44
N ILE A 84 8.65 -20.30 6.02
CA ILE A 84 9.39 -19.05 6.18
C ILE A 84 8.56 -17.84 5.75
N SER A 85 7.83 -17.96 4.62
CA SER A 85 6.94 -16.93 4.09
C SER A 85 5.82 -16.54 5.06
N ARG A 86 5.49 -17.43 6.01
CA ARG A 86 4.49 -17.20 7.07
C ARG A 86 5.09 -16.50 8.27
N PHE A 87 6.39 -16.58 8.52
CA PHE A 87 7.04 -15.97 9.68
C PHE A 87 7.26 -14.46 9.56
N ALA A 88 7.49 -13.93 8.35
CA ALA A 88 7.79 -12.51 8.18
C ALA A 88 7.23 -11.89 6.89
N ARG A 89 7.10 -10.55 6.88
CA ARG A 89 6.66 -9.77 5.70
C ARG A 89 7.83 -9.23 4.89
N ASN A 90 8.97 -9.04 5.54
CA ASN A 90 10.22 -8.59 4.96
C ASN A 90 11.37 -9.30 5.70
N THR A 91 12.55 -9.29 5.09
CA THR A 91 13.77 -9.90 5.63
C THR A 91 14.18 -9.37 7.01
N VAL A 92 13.92 -8.08 7.27
CA VAL A 92 14.35 -7.43 8.52
C VAL A 92 13.53 -7.90 9.72
N ASP A 93 12.20 -7.98 9.57
CA ASP A 93 11.28 -8.50 10.59
C ASP A 93 11.55 -9.99 10.87
N PHE A 94 11.89 -10.74 9.81
CA PHE A 94 12.28 -12.15 9.90
C PHE A 94 13.50 -12.31 10.79
N LEU A 95 14.60 -11.63 10.45
CA LEU A 95 15.86 -11.71 11.18
C LEU A 95 15.72 -11.21 12.61
N THR A 96 14.99 -10.11 12.83
CA THR A 96 14.78 -9.55 14.17
C THR A 96 13.98 -10.51 15.05
N GLY A 97 12.91 -11.11 14.52
CA GLY A 97 12.11 -12.11 15.23
C GLY A 97 12.91 -13.35 15.60
N ILE A 98 13.68 -13.91 14.65
CA ILE A 98 14.50 -15.10 14.92
C ILE A 98 15.59 -14.79 15.94
N ARG A 99 16.31 -13.67 15.79
CA ARG A 99 17.35 -13.27 16.75
C ARG A 99 16.77 -13.09 18.15
N LYS A 100 15.57 -12.52 18.27
CA LYS A 100 14.91 -12.33 19.57
C LYS A 100 14.53 -13.67 20.20
N LEU A 101 13.89 -14.57 19.45
CA LEU A 101 13.55 -15.92 19.93
C LEU A 101 14.81 -16.69 20.34
N LYS A 102 15.87 -16.66 19.51
CA LYS A 102 17.16 -17.30 19.83
C LYS A 102 17.81 -16.69 21.07
N SER A 103 17.78 -15.36 21.24
CA SER A 103 18.30 -14.69 22.44
C SER A 103 17.51 -15.06 23.70
N ASN A 104 16.23 -15.40 23.54
CA ASN A 104 15.40 -15.94 24.60
C ASN A 104 15.58 -17.46 24.75
N GLY A 105 16.53 -18.09 24.05
CA GLY A 105 16.80 -19.53 24.07
C GLY A 105 15.62 -20.37 23.58
N ILE A 106 14.87 -19.87 22.61
CA ILE A 106 13.75 -20.56 21.96
C ILE A 106 14.20 -21.08 20.60
N ASP A 107 13.97 -22.37 20.36
CA ASP A 107 14.25 -22.99 19.06
C ASP A 107 13.16 -22.69 18.04
N ILE A 108 13.49 -22.72 16.76
CA ILE A 108 12.54 -22.48 15.68
C ILE A 108 12.70 -23.57 14.64
N ARG A 109 11.60 -24.22 14.29
CA ARG A 109 11.56 -25.25 13.25
C ARG A 109 10.62 -24.83 12.12
N PHE A 110 11.16 -24.84 10.91
CA PHE A 110 10.41 -24.60 9.68
C PHE A 110 10.06 -25.92 9.01
N LEU A 111 8.77 -26.27 8.95
CA LEU A 111 8.33 -27.58 8.44
C LEU A 111 8.53 -27.72 6.93
N SER A 112 8.40 -26.64 6.15
CA SER A 112 8.53 -26.67 4.68
C SER A 112 9.92 -27.06 4.19
N CYS A 113 10.95 -26.89 5.01
CA CYS A 113 12.33 -27.20 4.66
C CYS A 113 12.97 -28.20 5.61
N ASP A 114 12.20 -28.78 6.54
CA ASP A 114 12.66 -29.71 7.60
C ASP A 114 13.97 -29.26 8.29
N MET A 115 14.10 -27.97 8.54
CA MET A 115 15.29 -27.37 9.17
C MET A 115 14.96 -26.80 10.55
N THR A 116 15.86 -27.08 11.50
CA THR A 116 15.88 -26.54 12.87
C THR A 116 16.93 -25.44 12.96
N VAL A 117 16.61 -24.32 13.62
CA VAL A 117 17.46 -23.12 13.64
C VAL A 117 18.47 -23.10 14.83
N LEU A 118 18.32 -23.95 15.85
CA LEU A 118 19.40 -24.19 16.82
C LEU A 118 20.34 -25.31 16.37
N GLY A 119 21.64 -24.98 16.33
CA GLY A 119 22.74 -25.91 16.06
C GLY A 119 23.80 -25.25 15.20
N GLU A 120 23.48 -24.96 13.95
CA GLU A 120 24.39 -24.42 12.92
C GLU A 120 23.48 -23.73 11.88
N SER A 121 23.68 -22.53 11.34
CA SER A 121 24.81 -21.62 11.25
C SER A 121 24.22 -20.23 10.95
N GLU A 122 24.95 -19.15 11.25
CA GLU A 122 24.63 -17.79 10.76
C GLU A 122 24.38 -17.77 9.23
N PHE A 123 24.96 -18.73 8.52
CA PHE A 123 24.74 -18.96 7.10
C PHE A 123 23.29 -19.35 6.76
N ALA A 124 22.60 -20.21 7.55
CA ALA A 124 21.19 -20.51 7.33
C ALA A 124 20.31 -19.25 7.46
N LEU A 125 20.59 -18.41 8.47
CA LEU A 125 19.90 -17.12 8.66
C LEU A 125 20.19 -16.14 7.52
N THR A 126 21.43 -16.11 7.05
CA THR A 126 21.87 -15.27 5.92
C THR A 126 21.22 -15.72 4.61
N MET A 127 21.13 -17.02 4.37
CA MET A 127 20.47 -17.60 3.21
C MET A 127 18.97 -17.27 3.21
N PHE A 128 18.29 -17.44 4.34
CA PHE A 128 16.87 -17.06 4.45
C PHE A 128 16.65 -15.56 4.27
N ALA A 129 17.58 -14.73 4.77
CA ALA A 129 17.51 -13.31 4.56
C ALA A 129 17.61 -12.93 3.08
N ALA A 130 18.53 -13.56 2.35
CA ALA A 130 18.70 -13.39 0.92
C ALA A 130 17.43 -13.81 0.15
N ILE A 131 16.87 -14.99 0.44
CA ILE A 131 15.63 -15.49 -0.19
C ILE A 131 14.46 -14.52 0.06
N ALA A 132 14.28 -14.07 1.30
CA ALA A 132 13.21 -13.14 1.65
C ALA A 132 13.39 -11.77 0.96
N GLN A 133 14.64 -11.35 0.73
CA GLN A 133 14.95 -10.10 0.04
C GLN A 133 14.66 -10.23 -1.46
N GLU A 134 15.02 -11.36 -2.06
CA GLU A 134 14.71 -11.67 -3.46
C GLU A 134 13.20 -11.74 -3.71
N GLU A 135 12.43 -12.41 -2.84
CA GLU A 135 10.96 -12.45 -2.94
C GLU A 135 10.33 -11.06 -2.81
N SER A 136 10.83 -10.25 -1.88
CA SER A 136 10.37 -8.85 -1.70
C SER A 136 10.65 -8.02 -2.97
N TYR A 137 11.83 -8.19 -3.56
CA TYR A 137 12.22 -7.54 -4.80
C TYR A 137 11.37 -8.01 -5.99
N ASN A 138 11.11 -9.31 -6.12
CA ASN A 138 10.26 -9.89 -7.15
C ASN A 138 8.80 -9.43 -7.02
N LEU A 139 8.27 -9.35 -5.80
CA LEU A 139 6.95 -8.77 -5.54
C LEU A 139 6.89 -7.29 -5.98
N SER A 140 7.91 -6.51 -5.64
CA SER A 140 7.99 -5.10 -6.05
C SER A 140 7.97 -4.96 -7.58
N LYS A 141 8.79 -5.76 -8.30
CA LYS A 141 8.77 -5.82 -9.77
C LYS A 141 7.38 -6.13 -10.31
N ARG A 142 6.69 -7.14 -9.77
CA ARG A 142 5.32 -7.49 -10.18
C ARG A 142 4.33 -6.33 -9.96
N ILE A 143 4.44 -5.61 -8.84
CA ILE A 143 3.60 -4.43 -8.56
C ILE A 143 3.88 -3.29 -9.54
N ILE A 144 5.15 -3.00 -9.81
CA ILE A 144 5.56 -1.95 -10.77
C ILE A 144 5.03 -2.30 -12.16
N PHE A 145 5.24 -3.54 -12.60
CA PHE A 145 4.72 -4.03 -13.87
C PHE A 145 3.19 -3.94 -13.94
N GLY A 146 2.47 -4.40 -12.90
CA GLY A 146 1.01 -4.31 -12.85
C GLY A 146 0.49 -2.88 -12.90
N LYS A 147 1.18 -1.93 -12.24
CA LYS A 147 0.87 -0.50 -12.33
C LYS A 147 1.12 0.06 -13.74
N ASP A 148 2.21 -0.34 -14.39
CA ASP A 148 2.52 0.05 -15.77
C ASP A 148 1.46 -0.45 -16.75
N VAL A 149 1.11 -1.74 -16.67
CA VAL A 149 0.03 -2.35 -17.48
C VAL A 149 -1.30 -1.62 -17.25
N SER A 150 -1.65 -1.34 -15.99
CA SER A 150 -2.89 -0.60 -15.69
C SER A 150 -2.85 0.85 -16.19
N ALA A 151 -1.69 1.51 -16.13
CA ALA A 151 -1.47 2.86 -16.67
C ALA A 151 -1.57 2.88 -18.20
N LYS A 152 -1.02 1.88 -18.90
CA LYS A 152 -1.17 1.67 -20.35
C LYS A 152 -2.61 1.43 -20.78
N ARG A 153 -3.47 0.93 -19.88
CA ARG A 153 -4.92 0.77 -20.14
C ARG A 153 -5.76 2.00 -19.79
N GLY A 154 -5.14 3.08 -19.30
CA GLY A 154 -5.84 4.30 -18.96
C GLY A 154 -6.59 4.21 -17.62
N ARG A 155 -5.93 3.73 -16.56
CA ARG A 155 -6.52 3.68 -15.21
C ARG A 155 -6.99 5.07 -14.79
N THR A 156 -8.28 5.21 -14.51
CA THR A 156 -8.87 6.49 -14.10
C THR A 156 -8.50 6.81 -12.64
N PRO A 157 -8.40 8.09 -12.26
CA PRO A 157 -8.11 8.49 -10.88
C PRO A 157 -9.15 7.92 -9.90
N SER A 158 -8.78 7.78 -8.63
CA SER A 158 -9.72 7.32 -7.59
C SER A 158 -10.71 8.40 -7.17
N VAL A 159 -10.29 9.67 -7.23
CA VAL A 159 -11.10 10.83 -6.86
C VAL A 159 -10.77 11.96 -7.82
N ILE A 160 -11.82 12.54 -8.39
CA ILE A 160 -11.76 13.71 -9.27
C ILE A 160 -13.08 14.46 -9.15
N TYR A 161 -13.02 15.79 -9.02
CA TYR A 161 -14.23 16.61 -8.91
C TYR A 161 -14.92 16.67 -10.28
N GLY A 162 -16.24 16.55 -10.33
CA GLY A 162 -16.99 16.46 -11.60
C GLY A 162 -17.28 15.04 -12.07
N TYR A 163 -16.69 14.01 -11.45
CA TYR A 163 -16.94 12.63 -11.86
C TYR A 163 -17.01 11.67 -10.68
N ASP A 164 -17.85 10.65 -10.87
CA ASP A 164 -18.01 9.52 -9.97
C ASP A 164 -17.30 8.29 -10.51
N LYS A 165 -16.77 7.47 -9.60
CA LYS A 165 -15.96 6.32 -9.94
C LYS A 165 -16.85 5.13 -10.30
N ASP A 166 -16.92 4.81 -11.59
CA ASP A 166 -17.75 3.71 -12.12
C ASP A 166 -16.92 2.49 -12.56
N GLY A 167 -15.80 2.24 -11.88
CA GLY A 167 -14.89 1.14 -12.17
C GLY A 167 -13.44 1.58 -12.35
N THR A 168 -12.58 0.61 -12.68
CA THR A 168 -11.13 0.86 -12.71
C THR A 168 -10.69 1.80 -13.83
N TYR A 169 -11.39 1.76 -14.98
CA TYR A 169 -11.03 2.45 -16.22
C TYR A 169 -12.13 3.41 -16.72
N SER A 170 -13.23 3.53 -15.97
CA SER A 170 -14.44 4.30 -16.30
C SER A 170 -14.69 5.37 -15.23
N LEU A 171 -15.40 6.42 -15.64
CA LEU A 171 -15.86 7.52 -14.80
C LEU A 171 -17.25 7.95 -15.32
N SER A 172 -18.17 8.24 -14.41
CA SER A 172 -19.49 8.78 -14.73
C SER A 172 -19.53 10.26 -14.44
N ARG A 173 -20.20 11.04 -15.30
CA ARG A 173 -20.26 12.49 -15.20
C ARG A 173 -21.23 12.90 -14.10
N ASN A 174 -20.82 13.85 -13.27
CA ASN A 174 -21.67 14.49 -12.27
C ASN A 174 -21.93 15.94 -12.72
N GLU A 175 -23.04 16.17 -13.42
CA GLU A 175 -23.27 17.44 -14.12
C GLU A 175 -23.30 18.67 -13.19
N SER A 176 -23.76 18.52 -11.94
CA SER A 176 -23.73 19.60 -10.95
C SER A 176 -22.29 20.02 -10.58
N GLU A 177 -21.43 19.04 -10.30
CA GLU A 177 -20.01 19.31 -10.05
C GLU A 177 -19.29 19.80 -11.30
N LEU A 178 -19.68 19.33 -12.49
CA LEU A 178 -19.09 19.75 -13.77
C LEU A 178 -19.42 21.20 -14.12
N GLU A 179 -20.59 21.69 -13.77
CA GLU A 179 -20.92 23.11 -13.94
C GLU A 179 -20.00 23.99 -13.08
N THR A 180 -19.73 23.57 -11.86
CA THR A 180 -18.73 24.23 -11.00
C THR A 180 -17.32 24.18 -11.63
N VAL A 181 -16.95 23.08 -12.30
CA VAL A 181 -15.67 23.02 -13.03
C VAL A 181 -15.61 24.08 -14.14
N LYS A 182 -16.67 24.22 -14.94
CA LYS A 182 -16.74 25.26 -15.99
C LYS A 182 -16.60 26.65 -15.38
N GLU A 183 -17.32 26.93 -14.30
CA GLU A 183 -17.26 28.21 -13.58
C GLU A 183 -15.84 28.49 -13.05
N ILE A 184 -15.15 27.48 -12.50
CA ILE A 184 -13.75 27.60 -12.06
C ILE A 184 -12.84 28.02 -13.22
N PHE A 185 -12.98 27.38 -14.39
CA PHE A 185 -12.17 27.72 -15.56
C PHE A 185 -12.49 29.12 -16.10
N GLU A 186 -13.76 29.50 -16.18
CA GLU A 186 -14.19 30.85 -16.60
C GLU A 186 -13.66 31.93 -15.63
N MET A 187 -13.82 31.72 -14.32
CA MET A 187 -13.28 32.63 -13.31
C MET A 187 -11.76 32.79 -13.43
N TYR A 188 -11.06 31.70 -13.70
CA TYR A 188 -9.60 31.70 -13.78
C TYR A 188 -9.06 32.31 -15.08
N THR A 189 -9.69 32.02 -16.21
CA THR A 189 -9.20 32.40 -17.55
C THR A 189 -9.79 33.74 -18.02
N SER A 190 -11.11 33.88 -18.01
CA SER A 190 -11.81 35.07 -18.49
C SER A 190 -11.83 36.19 -17.45
N LYS A 191 -12.12 35.87 -16.18
CA LYS A 191 -12.22 36.87 -15.09
C LYS A 191 -10.89 37.11 -14.36
N ASN A 192 -9.81 36.42 -14.77
CA ASN A 192 -8.46 36.51 -14.20
C ASN A 192 -8.39 36.39 -12.66
N MET A 193 -9.32 35.65 -12.04
CA MET A 193 -9.35 35.46 -10.60
C MET A 193 -8.23 34.52 -10.15
N GLY A 194 -7.55 34.86 -9.06
CA GLY A 194 -6.52 34.01 -8.47
C GLY A 194 -7.11 32.77 -7.78
N ILE A 195 -6.34 31.67 -7.74
CA ILE A 195 -6.75 30.39 -7.15
C ILE A 195 -7.27 30.53 -5.72
N ARG A 196 -6.66 31.39 -4.90
CA ARG A 196 -7.11 31.67 -3.52
C ARG A 196 -8.49 32.34 -3.50
N LYS A 197 -8.70 33.34 -4.37
CA LYS A 197 -9.97 34.06 -4.49
C LYS A 197 -11.08 33.12 -4.97
N ILE A 198 -10.78 32.25 -5.93
CA ILE A 198 -11.72 31.22 -6.41
C ILE A 198 -12.10 30.27 -5.26
N SER A 199 -11.14 29.78 -4.48
CA SER A 199 -11.48 28.91 -3.34
C SER A 199 -12.32 29.62 -2.27
N SER A 200 -12.09 30.91 -1.99
CA SER A 200 -12.92 31.67 -1.07
C SER A 200 -14.34 31.85 -1.61
N TYR A 201 -14.48 32.23 -2.88
CA TYR A 201 -15.76 32.37 -3.55
C TYR A 201 -16.60 31.09 -3.49
N LEU A 202 -16.01 29.93 -3.78
CA LEU A 202 -16.73 28.64 -3.71
C LEU A 202 -17.21 28.32 -2.29
N ASN A 203 -16.42 28.69 -1.27
CA ASN A 203 -16.81 28.51 0.14
C ASN A 203 -17.91 29.49 0.57
N GLU A 204 -17.83 30.76 0.16
CA GLU A 204 -18.85 31.79 0.42
C GLU A 204 -20.19 31.45 -0.26
N LYS A 205 -20.14 30.79 -1.42
CA LYS A 205 -21.32 30.25 -2.11
C LYS A 205 -21.80 28.90 -1.57
N HIS A 206 -21.17 28.37 -0.53
CA HIS A 206 -21.48 27.06 0.07
C HIS A 206 -21.49 25.89 -0.94
N ILE A 207 -20.68 25.98 -2.00
CA ILE A 207 -20.54 24.88 -2.97
C ILE A 207 -19.70 23.77 -2.32
N PRO A 208 -20.19 22.52 -2.25
CA PRO A 208 -19.48 21.46 -1.57
C PRO A 208 -18.27 20.96 -2.39
N PRO A 209 -17.09 20.74 -1.78
CA PRO A 209 -16.01 19.98 -2.42
C PRO A 209 -16.35 18.48 -2.45
N LYS A 210 -15.66 17.69 -3.30
CA LYS A 210 -15.90 16.22 -3.40
C LYS A 210 -15.79 15.52 -2.04
N HIS A 211 -14.79 15.93 -1.26
CA HIS A 211 -14.53 15.44 0.09
C HIS A 211 -14.03 16.58 0.96
N GLY A 212 -14.35 16.52 2.26
CA GLY A 212 -14.01 17.53 3.25
C GLY A 212 -15.08 18.60 3.40
N SER A 213 -14.82 19.56 4.29
CA SER A 213 -15.80 20.58 4.66
C SER A 213 -15.67 21.90 3.89
N LYS A 214 -14.53 22.16 3.22
CA LYS A 214 -14.29 23.40 2.49
C LYS A 214 -13.31 23.25 1.32
N TRP A 215 -13.40 24.17 0.37
CA TRP A 215 -12.47 24.34 -0.72
C TRP A 215 -11.13 24.87 -0.23
N HIS A 216 -10.06 24.17 -0.64
CA HIS A 216 -8.69 24.61 -0.44
C HIS A 216 -8.08 25.06 -1.78
N PRO A 217 -7.19 26.08 -1.79
CA PRO A 217 -6.51 26.53 -3.01
C PRO A 217 -5.80 25.39 -3.76
N LYS A 218 -5.24 24.41 -3.03
CA LYS A 218 -4.58 23.23 -3.63
C LYS A 218 -5.56 22.38 -4.46
N THR A 219 -6.81 22.26 -4.02
CA THR A 219 -7.85 21.51 -4.75
C THR A 219 -8.21 22.23 -6.04
N VAL A 220 -8.44 23.55 -5.98
CA VAL A 220 -8.71 24.38 -7.17
C VAL A 220 -7.53 24.32 -8.16
N ARG A 221 -6.28 24.42 -7.67
CA ARG A 221 -5.08 24.25 -8.52
C ARG A 221 -5.04 22.88 -9.21
N ARG A 222 -5.42 21.83 -8.48
CA ARG A 222 -5.46 20.46 -9.03
C ARG A 222 -6.54 20.33 -10.10
N ILE A 223 -7.69 21.01 -9.97
CA ILE A 223 -8.72 21.05 -11.01
C ILE A 223 -8.17 21.73 -12.27
N ILE A 224 -7.67 22.96 -12.13
CA ILE A 224 -7.18 23.78 -13.24
C ILE A 224 -6.06 23.09 -14.03
N SER A 225 -5.18 22.34 -13.35
CA SER A 225 -4.04 21.66 -13.97
C SER A 225 -4.31 20.23 -14.43
N ASN A 226 -5.55 19.74 -14.32
CA ASN A 226 -5.89 18.37 -14.69
C ASN A 226 -6.38 18.29 -16.15
N PRO A 227 -5.62 17.67 -17.07
CA PRO A 227 -5.97 17.59 -18.48
C PRO A 227 -7.20 16.72 -18.77
N LEU A 228 -7.74 15.99 -17.78
CA LEU A 228 -8.96 15.22 -18.01
C LEU A 228 -10.15 16.12 -18.39
N TYR A 229 -10.19 17.36 -17.87
CA TYR A 229 -11.27 18.29 -18.16
C TYR A 229 -11.28 18.78 -19.62
N CYS A 230 -10.19 18.62 -20.37
CA CYS A 230 -10.16 18.78 -21.84
C CYS A 230 -10.11 17.44 -22.58
N GLY A 231 -10.46 16.33 -21.91
CA GLY A 231 -10.57 15.01 -22.51
C GLY A 231 -9.26 14.23 -22.61
N LYS A 232 -8.24 14.54 -21.81
CA LYS A 232 -6.94 13.84 -21.83
C LYS A 232 -6.62 13.20 -20.47
N LEU A 233 -6.65 11.87 -20.41
CA LEU A 233 -6.18 11.13 -19.23
C LEU A 233 -4.69 10.82 -19.38
N ILE A 234 -3.88 11.33 -18.45
CA ILE A 234 -2.42 11.13 -18.45
C ILE A 234 -2.02 10.25 -17.27
N ASN A 235 -1.46 9.08 -17.56
CA ASN A 235 -0.92 8.14 -16.59
C ASN A 235 0.63 8.11 -16.64
N ASN A 236 1.23 7.31 -15.74
CA ASN A 236 2.68 7.11 -15.63
C ASN A 236 3.52 8.37 -15.31
N LYS A 237 2.95 9.37 -14.61
CA LYS A 237 3.67 10.61 -14.26
C LYS A 237 4.82 10.43 -13.25
N THR A 238 4.78 9.37 -12.44
CA THR A 238 5.78 9.10 -11.40
C THR A 238 6.02 7.61 -11.29
N ARG A 239 7.25 7.21 -10.95
CA ARG A 239 7.65 5.82 -10.71
C ARG A 239 8.35 5.72 -9.37
N THR A 240 8.08 4.65 -8.63
CA THR A 240 8.87 4.28 -7.45
C THR A 240 10.17 3.64 -7.92
N LEU A 241 11.31 4.21 -7.51
CA LEU A 241 12.63 3.72 -7.91
C LEU A 241 13.12 2.62 -6.96
N ASP A 242 13.01 2.89 -5.67
CA ASP A 242 13.31 1.92 -4.63
C ASP A 242 12.08 1.70 -3.74
N PHE A 243 11.74 0.43 -3.56
CA PHE A 243 10.66 0.02 -2.68
C PHE A 243 11.05 0.14 -1.20
N MET A 244 12.33 -0.09 -0.87
CA MET A 244 12.85 -0.04 0.49
C MET A 244 12.85 1.39 1.02
N GLU A 245 13.31 2.34 0.21
CA GLU A 245 13.38 3.76 0.59
C GLU A 245 12.08 4.54 0.28
N SER A 246 11.11 3.90 -0.38
CA SER A 246 9.86 4.55 -0.83
C SER A 246 10.07 5.81 -1.69
N THR A 247 11.24 5.94 -2.32
CA THR A 247 11.60 7.08 -3.14
C THR A 247 10.84 7.06 -4.47
N ARG A 248 10.27 8.21 -4.83
CA ARG A 248 9.52 8.41 -6.09
C ARG A 248 10.19 9.45 -6.94
N LYS A 249 10.30 9.15 -8.23
CA LYS A 249 10.78 10.09 -9.25
C LYS A 249 9.64 10.47 -10.18
N THR A 250 9.58 11.75 -10.53
CA THR A 250 8.74 12.26 -11.63
C THR A 250 9.37 11.84 -12.95
N LEU A 251 8.58 11.21 -13.81
CA LEU A 251 9.08 10.76 -15.12
C LEU A 251 9.05 11.91 -16.14
N PRO A 252 9.93 11.88 -17.16
CA PRO A 252 9.84 12.73 -18.34
C PRO A 252 8.47 12.62 -19.01
N LYS A 253 8.05 13.65 -19.74
CA LYS A 253 6.69 13.69 -20.32
C LYS A 253 6.50 12.65 -21.41
N GLU A 254 7.58 12.24 -22.04
CA GLU A 254 7.68 11.28 -23.14
C GLU A 254 7.37 9.85 -22.67
N GLU A 255 7.59 9.55 -21.38
CA GLU A 255 7.22 8.27 -20.77
C GLU A 255 5.75 8.22 -20.31
N ASN A 256 5.00 9.33 -20.40
CA ASN A 256 3.60 9.33 -19.99
C ASN A 256 2.70 8.64 -21.01
N TYR A 257 1.77 7.82 -20.52
CA TYR A 257 0.69 7.30 -21.37
C TYR A 257 -0.43 8.31 -21.43
N ILE A 258 -0.75 8.78 -22.64
CA ILE A 258 -1.82 9.75 -22.91
C ILE A 258 -2.98 9.01 -23.56
N HIS A 259 -4.14 9.05 -22.90
CA HIS A 259 -5.38 8.43 -23.37
C HIS A 259 -6.38 9.52 -23.71
N GLN A 260 -6.83 9.56 -24.96
CA GLN A 260 -7.92 10.45 -25.37
C GLN A 260 -9.24 9.93 -24.80
N ARG A 261 -9.99 10.84 -24.20
CA ARG A 261 -11.28 10.64 -23.52
C ARG A 261 -12.19 11.86 -23.80
N PRO A 262 -12.48 12.18 -25.07
CA PRO A 262 -13.30 13.35 -25.43
C PRO A 262 -14.68 13.34 -24.77
N GLU A 263 -15.26 12.17 -24.50
CA GLU A 263 -16.51 11.98 -23.77
C GLU A 263 -16.47 12.52 -22.33
N LEU A 264 -15.27 12.61 -21.75
CA LEU A 264 -15.05 13.19 -20.43
C LEU A 264 -14.73 14.68 -20.50
N ALA A 265 -14.56 15.29 -21.67
CA ALA A 265 -14.24 16.72 -21.76
C ALA A 265 -15.38 17.60 -21.19
N VAL A 266 -14.99 18.75 -20.65
CA VAL A 266 -15.84 19.75 -19.99
C VAL A 266 -15.55 21.14 -20.53
N ILE A 267 -14.27 21.38 -20.85
CA ILE A 267 -13.76 22.61 -21.45
C ILE A 267 -13.03 22.28 -22.75
N SER A 268 -12.85 23.27 -23.61
CA SER A 268 -12.02 23.14 -24.81
C SER A 268 -10.53 23.01 -24.45
N GLU A 269 -9.76 22.44 -25.38
CA GLU A 269 -8.30 22.40 -25.27
C GLU A 269 -7.72 23.83 -25.16
N ASP A 270 -8.27 24.80 -25.89
CA ASP A 270 -7.80 26.19 -25.86
C ASP A 270 -7.95 26.83 -24.49
N THR A 271 -9.11 26.64 -23.83
CA THR A 271 -9.35 27.10 -22.46
C THR A 271 -8.37 26.46 -21.49
N PHE A 272 -8.10 25.17 -21.65
CA PHE A 272 -7.12 24.46 -20.81
C PHE A 272 -5.70 25.01 -21.02
N GLN A 273 -5.28 25.21 -22.26
CA GLN A 273 -3.96 25.76 -22.58
C GLN A 273 -3.80 27.19 -22.07
N MET A 274 -4.84 28.03 -22.19
CA MET A 274 -4.85 29.38 -21.60
C MET A 274 -4.64 29.32 -20.08
N ALA A 275 -5.37 28.45 -19.39
CA ALA A 275 -5.21 28.26 -17.95
C ALA A 275 -3.78 27.82 -17.59
N MET A 276 -3.18 26.89 -18.35
CA MET A 276 -1.80 26.44 -18.12
C MET A 276 -0.76 27.56 -18.35
N ARG A 277 -0.96 28.44 -19.34
CA ARG A 277 -0.11 29.62 -19.57
C ARG A 277 -0.16 30.59 -18.37
N ILE A 278 -1.36 30.89 -17.86
CA ILE A 278 -1.55 31.75 -16.67
C ILE A 278 -0.88 31.12 -15.45
N LEU A 279 -0.99 29.80 -15.28
CA LEU A 279 -0.37 29.08 -14.15
C LEU A 279 1.16 29.14 -14.22
N GLY A 280 1.73 29.00 -15.43
CA GLY A 280 3.18 29.07 -15.67
C GLY A 280 3.75 30.47 -15.43
N SER A 281 3.08 31.52 -15.91
CA SER A 281 3.55 32.91 -15.76
C SER A 281 3.59 33.37 -14.29
N LYS A 282 2.60 32.96 -13.50
CA LYS A 282 2.56 33.23 -12.05
C LYS A 282 3.62 32.47 -11.26
N THR A 283 4.07 31.32 -11.75
CA THR A 283 5.15 30.54 -11.10
C THR A 283 6.50 31.23 -11.30
N LYS A 284 6.78 31.73 -12.51
CA LYS A 284 8.02 32.49 -12.80
C LYS A 284 8.17 33.77 -11.99
N LYS A 285 7.08 34.53 -11.76
CA LYS A 285 7.09 35.73 -10.90
C LYS A 285 7.34 35.44 -9.41
N GLY A 286 7.04 34.22 -8.95
CA GLY A 286 7.22 33.82 -7.55
C GLY A 286 8.67 33.47 -7.21
N ASP A 287 9.45 32.97 -8.19
CA ASP A 287 10.86 32.63 -7.99
C ASP A 287 11.76 33.87 -8.08
N THR A 288 11.42 34.87 -8.92
CA THR A 288 12.16 36.15 -8.95
C THR A 288 12.02 36.97 -7.66
N ASN A 289 10.89 36.86 -6.94
CA ASN A 289 10.66 37.56 -5.67
C ASN A 289 11.21 36.82 -4.43
N ARG A 290 11.87 35.67 -4.59
CA ARG A 290 12.53 34.93 -3.49
C ARG A 290 14.05 35.06 -3.48
N ASN A 291 14.61 35.68 -4.52
CA ASN A 291 16.04 35.90 -4.69
C ASN A 291 16.42 37.39 -4.54
N CYS A 292 15.57 38.20 -3.92
CA CYS A 292 15.87 39.57 -3.49
C CYS A 292 15.66 39.69 -1.99
#